data_AF-A0A9P0M211-F1
#
_entry.id   AF-A0A9P0M211-F1
#
_cell.length_a   1.000
_cell.length_b   1.000
_cell.length_c   1.000
_cell.angle_alpha   90.00
_cell.angle_beta   90.00
_cell.angle_gamma   90.00
#
_symmetry.space_group_name_H-M   'P 1'
#
loop_
_entity.id
_entity.type
_entity.pdbx_description
1 polymer ?
#
loop_
_entity_poly.entity_id
_entity_poly.type
_entity_poly.pdbx_seq_one_letter_code
_entity_poly.pdbx_strand_id
1 'polypeptide(L)'
;MKPPQFYGTKPWNVYRRQFEAAANANGWSWTEKVTALTLALRADAAAILQRISPEEPEVYEQLVGHLKMRYGQSHLENVYHLN
;
A
#
# COMPACT_ATOMS: atom_id res chain seq x y z
N MET A 1 9.05 15.17 -1.55
CA MET A 1 7.58 15.07 -1.72
C MET A 1 7.00 14.18 -0.62
N LYS A 2 5.81 14.47 -0.10
CA LYS A 2 5.15 13.58 0.88
C LYS A 2 4.23 12.60 0.15
N PRO A 3 4.12 11.34 0.57
CA PRO A 3 3.16 10.44 -0.04
C PRO A 3 1.74 10.87 0.36
N PRO A 4 0.72 10.65 -0.50
CA PRO A 4 -0.66 10.84 -0.10
C PRO A 4 -1.00 9.95 1.11
N GLN A 5 -2.02 10.32 1.88
CA GLN A 5 -2.56 9.43 2.91
C GLN A 5 -3.38 8.31 2.27
N PHE A 6 -3.32 7.11 2.84
CA PHE A 6 -4.07 5.96 2.37
C PHE A 6 -5.12 5.53 3.39
N TYR A 7 -6.39 5.77 3.04
CA TYR A 7 -7.56 5.39 3.83
C TYR A 7 -8.19 4.05 3.38
N GLY A 8 -7.65 3.41 2.33
CA GLY A 8 -8.25 2.21 1.75
C GLY A 8 -9.41 2.45 0.79
N THR A 9 -9.82 3.71 0.57
CA THR A 9 -10.93 4.08 -0.34
C THR A 9 -10.52 4.18 -1.81
N LYS A 10 -9.22 4.39 -2.08
CA LYS A 10 -8.66 4.40 -3.43
C LYS A 10 -8.14 3.00 -3.78
N PRO A 11 -8.23 2.56 -5.05
CA PRO A 11 -7.59 1.32 -5.50
C PRO A 11 -6.11 1.30 -5.15
N TRP A 12 -5.64 0.20 -4.54
CA TRP A 12 -4.26 0.07 -4.06
C TRP A 12 -3.22 0.30 -5.18
N ASN A 13 -3.48 -0.20 -6.38
CA ASN A 13 -2.59 -0.05 -7.54
C ASN A 13 -2.38 1.44 -7.92
N VAL A 14 -3.41 2.26 -7.84
CA VAL A 14 -3.34 3.71 -8.11
C VAL A 14 -2.52 4.39 -7.02
N TYR A 15 -2.84 4.13 -5.76
CA TYR A 15 -2.09 4.69 -4.64
C TYR A 15 -0.60 4.30 -4.68
N ARG A 16 -0.29 3.02 -4.92
CA ARG A 16 1.08 2.52 -4.99
C ARG A 16 1.89 3.23 -6.08
N ARG A 17 1.29 3.49 -7.25
CA ARG A 17 1.96 4.26 -8.32
C ARG A 17 2.31 5.68 -7.86
N GLN A 18 1.41 6.36 -7.16
CA GLN A 18 1.66 7.70 -6.61
C GLN A 18 2.75 7.69 -5.53
N PHE A 19 2.70 6.69 -4.64
CA PHE A 19 3.70 6.49 -3.60
C PHE A 19 5.10 6.26 -4.20
N GLU A 20 5.23 5.36 -5.17
CA GLU A 20 6.51 5.04 -5.82
C GLU A 20 7.07 6.23 -6.61
N ALA A 21 6.21 7.01 -7.27
CA ALA A 21 6.63 8.24 -7.93
C ALA A 21 7.23 9.24 -6.92
N ALA A 22 6.57 9.43 -5.76
CA ALA A 22 7.08 10.29 -4.70
C ALA A 22 8.40 9.75 -4.11
N ALA A 23 8.53 8.43 -3.93
CA ALA A 23 9.73 7.78 -3.42
C ALA A 23 10.92 7.96 -4.38
N ASN A 24 10.69 7.72 -5.67
CA ASN A 24 11.70 7.88 -6.72
C ASN A 24 12.16 9.34 -6.82
N ALA A 25 11.23 10.30 -6.80
CA ALA A 25 11.57 11.73 -6.85
C ALA A 25 12.41 12.20 -5.66
N ASN A 26 12.33 11.50 -4.51
CA ASN A 26 13.09 11.84 -3.31
C ASN A 26 14.33 10.96 -3.11
N GLY A 27 14.57 9.97 -3.97
CA GLY A 27 15.66 9.02 -3.78
C GLY A 27 15.54 8.18 -2.50
N TRP A 28 14.31 7.86 -2.07
CA TRP A 28 14.12 7.11 -0.81
C TRP A 28 14.75 5.72 -0.87
N SER A 29 15.53 5.43 0.16
CA SER A 29 15.98 4.09 0.53
C SER A 29 14.81 3.17 0.89
N TRP A 30 15.11 1.88 0.99
CA TRP A 30 14.12 0.89 1.40
C TRP A 30 13.50 1.18 2.77
N THR A 31 14.33 1.51 3.75
CA THR A 31 13.89 1.87 5.10
C THR A 31 13.00 3.11 5.09
N GLU A 32 13.33 4.13 4.30
CA GLU A 32 12.48 5.31 4.14
C GLU A 32 11.14 4.99 3.48
N LYS A 33 11.10 4.08 2.51
CA LYS A 33 9.84 3.60 1.92
C LYS A 33 8.98 2.89 2.96
N VAL A 34 9.56 2.03 3.81
CA VAL A 34 8.83 1.38 4.91
C VAL A 34 8.26 2.43 5.86
N THR A 35 9.08 3.34 6.37
CA THR A 35 8.65 4.38 7.31
C THR A 35 7.56 5.25 6.69
N ALA A 36 7.76 5.72 5.46
CA ALA A 36 6.80 6.59 4.78
C ALA A 36 5.48 5.87 4.49
N LEU A 37 5.50 4.59 4.08
CA LEU A 37 4.29 3.82 3.83
C LEU A 37 3.51 3.59 5.13
N THR A 38 4.18 3.19 6.20
CA THR A 38 3.60 3.05 7.54
C THR A 38 2.94 4.35 8.01
N LEU A 39 3.65 5.48 7.87
CA LEU A 39 3.13 6.80 8.24
C LEU A 39 2.02 7.33 7.34
N ALA A 40 1.78 6.73 6.17
CA ALA A 40 0.71 7.12 5.27
C ALA A 40 -0.62 6.39 5.53
N LEU A 41 -0.59 5.23 6.20
CA LEU A 41 -1.80 4.45 6.48
C LEU A 41 -2.72 5.16 7.49
N ARG A 42 -4.02 5.19 7.20
CA ARG A 42 -5.05 5.80 8.06
C ARG A 42 -6.20 4.84 8.26
N ALA A 43 -6.94 5.04 9.35
CA ALA A 43 -8.16 4.29 9.68
C ALA A 43 -7.95 2.77 9.50
N ASP A 44 -8.90 2.09 8.85
CA ASP A 44 -8.89 0.64 8.62
C ASP A 44 -7.63 0.13 7.90
N ALA A 45 -6.99 0.95 7.08
CA ALA A 45 -5.76 0.57 6.40
C ALA A 45 -4.58 0.43 7.38
N ALA A 46 -4.56 1.25 8.45
CA ALA A 46 -3.53 1.16 9.48
C ALA A 46 -3.63 -0.13 10.31
N ALA A 47 -4.79 -0.80 10.34
CA ALA A 47 -4.95 -2.08 11.05
C ALA A 47 -4.06 -3.20 10.48
N ILE A 48 -3.55 -3.07 9.24
CA ILE A 48 -2.58 -4.01 8.67
C ILE A 48 -1.29 -4.05 9.49
N LEU A 49 -0.90 -2.95 10.13
CA LEU A 49 0.34 -2.86 10.92
C LEU A 49 0.37 -3.84 12.10
N GLN A 50 -0.79 -4.27 12.61
CA GLN A 50 -0.86 -5.28 13.68
C GLN A 50 -0.39 -6.67 13.23
N ARG A 51 -0.26 -6.89 11.91
CA ARG A 51 0.14 -8.17 11.31
C ARG A 51 1.60 -8.16 10.82
N ILE A 52 2.27 -7.01 10.93
CA ILE A 52 3.64 -6.83 10.44
C ILE A 52 4.60 -6.94 11.61
N SER A 53 5.58 -7.84 11.49
CA SER A 53 6.70 -7.91 12.41
C SER A 53 7.79 -6.92 11.95
N PRO A 54 8.05 -5.82 12.68
CA PRO A 54 8.97 -4.77 12.22
C PRO A 54 10.44 -5.20 12.18
N GLU A 55 10.78 -6.34 12.78
CA GLU A 55 12.13 -6.90 12.84
C GLU A 55 12.46 -7.83 11.66
N GLU A 56 11.47 -8.16 10.83
CA GLU A 56 11.67 -9.05 9.69
C GLU A 56 12.36 -8.32 8.51
N PRO A 57 13.23 -8.99 7.74
CA PRO A 57 13.90 -8.36 6.59
C PRO A 57 12.94 -7.86 5.49
N GLU A 58 11.74 -8.45 5.40
CA GLU A 58 10.78 -8.28 4.31
C GLU A 58 9.59 -7.38 4.67
N VAL A 59 9.75 -6.46 5.63
CA VAL A 59 8.66 -5.59 6.14
C VAL A 59 7.94 -4.84 5.02
N TYR A 60 8.66 -4.36 4.01
CA TYR A 60 8.05 -3.63 2.90
C TYR A 60 7.20 -4.56 2.01
N GLU A 61 7.70 -5.74 1.65
CA GLU A 61 6.95 -6.74 0.89
C GLU A 61 5.71 -7.19 1.65
N GLN A 62 5.81 -7.40 2.96
CA GLN A 62 4.67 -7.74 3.81
C GLN A 62 3.62 -6.64 3.80
N LEU A 63 4.03 -5.37 3.98
CA LEU A 63 3.12 -4.21 3.88
C LEU A 63 2.41 -4.18 2.52
N VAL A 64 3.16 -4.25 1.42
CA VAL A 64 2.63 -4.21 0.05
C VAL A 64 1.71 -5.41 -0.21
N GLY A 65 2.07 -6.60 0.27
CA GLY A 65 1.31 -7.84 0.13
C GLY A 65 -0.03 -7.77 0.85
N HIS A 66 -0.04 -7.36 2.12
CA HIS A 66 -1.28 -7.20 2.88
C HIS A 66 -2.17 -6.08 2.32
N LEU A 67 -1.59 -4.98 1.86
CA LEU A 67 -2.33 -3.88 1.21
C LEU A 67 -2.92 -4.33 -0.13
N LYS A 68 -2.19 -5.12 -0.92
CA LYS A 68 -2.70 -5.71 -2.16
C LYS A 68 -3.81 -6.74 -1.89
N MET A 69 -3.66 -7.58 -0.88
CA MET A 69 -4.70 -8.56 -0.52
C MET A 69 -5.99 -7.87 -0.10
N ARG A 70 -5.91 -6.80 0.72
CA ARG A 70 -7.09 -6.12 1.26
C ARG A 70 -7.72 -5.10 0.30
N TYR A 71 -6.90 -4.38 -0.48
CA TYR A 71 -7.33 -3.22 -1.28
C TYR A 71 -6.96 -3.32 -2.78
N GLY A 72 -6.39 -4.45 -3.20
CA GLY A 72 -5.94 -4.68 -4.58
C GLY A 72 -7.02 -5.17 -5.53
N GLN A 73 -8.26 -5.39 -5.06
CA GLN A 73 -9.39 -5.71 -5.93
C GLN A 73 -9.71 -4.51 -6.83
N SER A 74 -9.17 -4.56 -8.04
CA SER A 74 -9.67 -3.78 -9.17
C SER A 74 -10.68 -4.69 -9.87
N HIS A 75 -11.98 -4.50 -9.62
CA HIS A 75 -13.11 -5.09 -10.36
C HIS A 75 -12.80 -6.37 -11.18
N LEU A 76 -12.98 -7.55 -10.57
CA LEU A 76 -13.34 -8.77 -11.28
C LEU A 76 -14.85 -9.07 -11.09
N GLU A 77 -15.67 -8.02 -11.04
CA GLU A 77 -17.13 -8.13 -11.14
C GLU A 77 -17.59 -7.48 -12.44
N ASN A 78 -17.21 -8.09 -13.57
CA ASN A 78 -17.84 -7.87 -14.89
C ASN A 78 -17.54 -9.02 -15.86
N VAL A 79 -17.62 -10.27 -15.39
CA VAL A 79 -17.62 -11.45 -16.30
C VAL A 79 -18.74 -12.45 -15.99
N TYR A 80 -19.72 -12.09 -15.14
CA TYR A 80 -20.90 -12.94 -14.88
C TYR A 80 -22.23 -12.35 -15.37
N HIS A 81 -22.20 -11.31 -16.20
CA HIS A 81 -23.38 -10.83 -16.93
C HIS A 81 -23.23 -11.00 -18.44
N LEU A 82 -22.89 -12.20 -18.91
CA LEU A 82 -23.25 -12.67 -20.24
C LEU A 82 -23.31 -14.20 -20.23
N ASN A 83 -24.51 -14.72 -19.94
CA ASN A 83 -25.24 -15.73 -20.73
C ASN A 83 -26.52 -16.12 -20.00
#